data_AF-A0A7U6GHU8-F1
#
_entry.id   AF-A0A7U6GHU8-F1
#
_cell.length_a   1.000
_cell.length_b   1.000
_cell.length_c   1.000
_cell.angle_alpha   90.00
_cell.angle_beta   90.00
_cell.angle_gamma   90.00
#
_symmetry.space_group_name_H-M   'P 1'
#
loop_
_entity.id
_entity.type
_entity.pdbx_description
1 polymer ?
#
loop_
_entity_poly.entity_id
_entity_poly.type
_entity_poly.pdbx_seq_one_letter_code
_entity_poly.pdbx_strand_id
1 'polypeptide(L)' 'MDADIDFDALLALPIIFMVIIVPLWLSLHYWYKSRASKALSKADEETLAELWQLSEKLERRVESLETILDREAPGWRHKS' A
#
# COMPACT_ATOMS: atom_id res chain seq x y z
N MET A 1 -30.81 -47.01 10.18
CA MET A 1 -29.74 -46.43 11.02
C MET A 1 -28.37 -46.59 10.36
N ASP A 2 -28.20 -47.54 9.42
CA ASP A 2 -26.90 -47.76 8.77
C ASP A 2 -26.61 -46.82 7.57
N ALA A 3 -27.65 -46.39 6.84
CA ALA A 3 -27.49 -45.57 5.63
C ALA A 3 -27.04 -44.11 5.89
N ASP A 4 -27.28 -43.56 7.08
CA ASP A 4 -26.82 -42.22 7.44
C ASP A 4 -25.28 -42.18 7.63
N ILE A 5 -24.71 -43.26 8.17
CA ILE A 5 -23.26 -43.37 8.43
C ILE A 5 -22.46 -43.45 7.11
N ASP A 6 -23.01 -44.10 6.07
CA ASP A 6 -22.36 -44.18 4.76
C ASP A 6 -22.30 -42.81 4.05
N PHE A 7 -23.36 -42.02 4.17
CA PHE A 7 -23.41 -40.66 3.62
C PHE A 7 -22.48 -39.71 4.38
N ASP A 8 -22.47 -39.79 5.71
CA ASP A 8 -21.58 -39.01 6.56
C ASP A 8 -20.10 -39.36 6.31
N ALA A 9 -19.79 -40.64 6.09
CA ALA A 9 -18.44 -41.09 5.73
C ALA A 9 -18.00 -40.57 4.35
N LEU A 10 -18.92 -40.52 3.39
CA LEU A 10 -18.66 -39.97 2.06
C LEU A 10 -18.38 -38.46 2.10
N LEU A 11 -19.07 -37.71 2.98
CA LEU A 11 -18.85 -36.27 3.17
C LEU A 11 -17.64 -35.96 4.07
N ALA A 12 -17.32 -36.80 5.05
CA ALA A 12 -16.21 -36.57 5.97
C ALA A 12 -14.84 -36.55 5.26
N LEU A 13 -14.66 -37.40 4.23
CA LEU A 13 -13.40 -37.51 3.49
C LEU A 13 -12.97 -36.19 2.80
N PRO A 14 -13.81 -35.52 1.97
CA PRO A 14 -13.47 -34.23 1.39
C PRO A 14 -13.40 -33.10 2.43
N ILE A 15 -14.19 -33.15 3.51
CA ILE A 15 -14.17 -32.13 4.57
C ILE A 15 -12.81 -32.12 5.28
N ILE A 16 -12.30 -33.29 5.68
CA ILE A 16 -10.99 -33.41 6.34
C ILE A 16 -9.88 -32.89 5.42
N PHE A 17 -9.95 -33.21 4.14
CA PHE A 17 -9.01 -32.71 3.13
C PHE A 17 -9.07 -31.17 3.00
N MET A 18 -10.28 -30.61 3.01
CA MET A 18 -10.51 -29.17 2.91
C MET A 18 -10.03 -28.42 4.16
N VAL A 19 -10.20 -29.01 5.35
CA VAL A 19 -9.70 -28.45 6.61
C VAL A 19 -8.17 -28.37 6.64
N ILE A 20 -7.45 -29.17 5.85
CA ILE A 20 -5.99 -29.07 5.74
C ILE A 20 -5.59 -28.09 4.64
N ILE A 21 -6.24 -28.12 3.49
CA ILE A 21 -5.86 -27.32 2.32
C ILE A 21 -6.21 -25.85 2.50
N VAL A 22 -7.38 -25.53 3.03
CA VAL A 22 -7.82 -24.15 3.23
C VAL A 22 -6.86 -23.36 4.12
N PRO A 23 -6.46 -23.83 5.32
CA PRO A 23 -5.50 -23.08 6.14
C PRO A 23 -4.10 -23.03 5.53
N LEU A 24 -3.70 -24.03 4.74
CA LEU A 24 -2.42 -24.01 4.03
C LEU A 24 -2.43 -22.93 2.93
N TRP A 25 -3.51 -22.85 2.15
CA TRP A 25 -3.70 -21.82 1.13
C TRP A 25 -3.82 -20.43 1.75
N LEU A 26 -4.58 -20.28 2.85
CA LEU A 26 -4.70 -19.03 3.58
C LEU A 26 -3.34 -18.57 4.08
N SER A 27 -2.56 -19.45 4.71
CA SER A 27 -1.22 -19.13 5.16
C SER A 27 -0.33 -18.64 4.01
N LEU A 28 -0.35 -19.33 2.87
CA LEU A 28 0.42 -18.95 1.68
C LEU A 28 -0.06 -17.63 1.05
N HIS A 29 -1.37 -17.44 0.93
CA HIS A 29 -1.97 -16.24 0.34
C HIS A 29 -1.58 -14.98 1.14
N TYR A 30 -1.69 -15.07 2.47
CA TYR A 30 -1.34 -13.98 3.35
C TYR A 30 0.18 -13.77 3.40
N TRP A 31 0.98 -14.84 3.32
CA TRP A 31 2.44 -14.73 3.33
C TRP A 31 2.99 -14.10 2.05
N TYR A 32 2.45 -14.48 0.87
CA TYR A 32 2.85 -13.88 -0.41
C TYR A 32 2.47 -12.40 -0.47
N LYS A 33 1.25 -12.06 -0.08
CA LYS A 33 0.80 -10.66 0.00
C LYS A 33 1.64 -9.86 1.00
N SER A 34 1.91 -10.41 2.19
CA SER A 34 2.73 -9.72 3.20
C SER A 34 4.18 -9.48 2.73
N ARG A 35 4.79 -10.44 2.02
CA ARG A 35 6.17 -10.27 1.55
C ARG A 35 6.28 -9.27 0.40
N ALA A 36 5.30 -9.25 -0.51
CA ALA A 36 5.21 -8.22 -1.55
C ALA A 36 4.92 -6.83 -0.95
N SER A 37 4.00 -6.74 0.01
CA SER A 37 3.67 -5.48 0.69
C SER A 37 4.83 -4.91 1.52
N LYS A 38 5.67 -5.75 2.15
CA LYS A 38 6.85 -5.27 2.91
C LYS A 38 7.94 -4.68 2.03
N ALA A 39 8.13 -5.20 0.82
CA ALA A 39 9.10 -4.63 -0.13
C ALA A 39 8.60 -3.31 -0.72
N LEU A 40 7.31 -3.24 -1.08
CA LEU A 40 6.66 -1.99 -1.50
C LEU A 40 6.71 -0.92 -0.41
N SER A 41 6.42 -1.30 0.85
CA SER A 41 6.44 -0.38 1.99
C SER A 41 7.77 0.37 2.16
N LYS A 42 8.92 -0.26 1.87
CA LYS A 42 10.22 0.42 1.93
C LYS A 42 10.43 1.40 0.77
N ALA A 43 10.00 1.02 -0.44
CA ALA A 43 10.06 1.89 -1.61
C ALA A 43 9.09 3.09 -1.46
N ASP A 44 7.94 2.87 -0.82
CA ASP A 44 6.97 3.91 -0.51
C ASP A 44 7.54 4.92 0.50
N GLU A 45 8.22 4.45 1.56
CA GLU A 45 8.92 5.31 2.52
C GLU A 45 10.02 6.16 1.85
N GLU A 46 10.81 5.57 0.95
CA GLU A 46 11.84 6.27 0.17
C GLU A 46 11.22 7.34 -0.75
N THR A 47 10.16 6.97 -1.48
CA THR A 47 9.44 7.91 -2.35
C THR A 47 8.87 9.09 -1.57
N LEU A 48 8.33 8.86 -0.38
CA LEU A 48 7.83 9.93 0.50
C LEU A 48 8.96 10.85 0.97
N ALA A 49 10.14 10.29 1.29
CA ALA A 49 11.31 11.09 1.66
C ALA A 49 11.79 11.96 0.48
N GLU A 50 11.79 11.42 -0.75
CA GLU A 50 12.11 12.19 -1.96
C GLU A 50 11.12 13.31 -2.21
N LEU A 51 9.81 13.04 -2.06
CA LEU A 51 8.76 14.04 -2.21
C LEU A 51 8.90 15.17 -1.17
N TRP A 52 9.26 14.83 0.06
CA TRP A 52 9.53 15.82 1.10
C TRP A 52 10.69 16.74 0.72
N GLN A 53 11.82 16.17 0.29
CA GLN A 53 12.98 16.94 -0.17
C GLN A 53 12.65 17.81 -1.39
N LEU A 54 11.84 17.31 -2.32
CA LEU A 54 11.40 18.07 -3.48
C LEU A 54 10.53 19.26 -3.05
N SER A 55 9.60 19.06 -2.12
CA SER A 55 8.77 20.12 -1.56
C SER A 55 9.62 21.23 -0.94
N GLU A 56 10.61 20.88 -0.12
CA GLU A 56 11.51 21.86 0.50
C GLU A 56 12.30 22.65 -0.56
N LYS A 57 12.75 21.98 -1.62
CA LYS A 57 13.44 22.63 -2.74
C LYS A 57 12.53 23.58 -3.51
N LEU A 58 11.26 23.22 -3.70
CA LEU A 58 10.27 24.06 -4.36
C LEU A 58 9.94 25.28 -3.53
N GLU A 59 9.80 25.14 -2.21
CA GLU A 59 9.57 26.26 -1.28
C GLU A 59 10.70 27.30 -1.37
N ARG A 60 11.96 26.86 -1.29
CA ARG A 60 13.13 27.75 -1.46
C ARG A 60 13.16 28.46 -2.81
N ARG A 61 12.67 27.79 -3.86
CA ARG A 61 12.56 28.40 -5.19
C ARG A 61 11.45 29.42 -5.27
N VAL A 62 10.31 29.16 -4.65
CA VAL A 62 9.20 30.12 -4.56
C VAL A 62 9.67 31.37 -3.82
N GLU A 63 10.34 31.22 -2.68
CA GLU A 63 10.88 32.36 -1.92
C GLU A 63 11.88 33.20 -2.76
N SER A 64 12.75 32.53 -3.51
CA SER A 64 13.68 33.19 -4.43
C SER A 64 12.96 33.93 -5.55
N LEU A 65 11.93 33.32 -6.14
CA LEU A 65 11.10 33.93 -7.17
C LEU A 65 10.29 35.12 -6.62
N GLU A 66 9.74 35.01 -5.41
CA GLU A 66 9.08 36.12 -4.73
C GLU A 66 10.05 37.28 -4.51
N THR A 67 11.28 36.99 -4.07
CA THR A 67 12.32 38.00 -3.87
C THR A 67 12.71 38.71 -5.16
N ILE A 68 12.82 37.97 -6.28
CA ILE A 68 13.12 38.57 -7.59
C ILE A 68 11.92 39.38 -8.08
N LEU A 69 10.70 38.85 -7.94
CA LEU A 69 9.49 39.49 -8.43
C LEU A 69 9.15 40.76 -7.64
N ASP A 70 9.45 40.81 -6.35
CA ASP A 70 9.35 42.03 -5.54
C ASP A 70 10.34 43.12 -5.98
N ARG A 71 11.50 42.73 -6.54
CA ARG A 71 12.49 43.67 -7.10
C ARG A 71 12.13 44.12 -8.51
N GLU A 72 11.68 43.21 -9.37
CA GLU A 72 11.43 43.49 -10.80
C GLU A 72 10.03 44.05 -11.07
N ALA A 73 9.02 43.70 -10.28
CA ALA A 73 7.63 44.12 -10.48
C ALA A 73 6.97 44.58 -9.16
N PRO A 74 7.42 45.71 -8.56
CA PRO A 74 6.84 46.22 -7.32
C PRO A 74 5.33 46.47 -7.49
N GLY A 75 4.49 45.70 -6.79
CA GLY A 75 3.03 45.80 -6.85
C GLY A 75 2.29 44.62 -7.51
N TRP A 76 2.99 43.58 -7.97
CA TRP A 76 2.38 42.39 -8.59
C TRP A 76 1.31 41.72 -7.70
N ARG A 77 1.48 41.76 -6.38
CA ARG A 77 0.50 41.24 -5.40
C ARG A 77 -0.83 42.00 -5.34
N HIS A 78 -0.87 43.24 -5.82
CA HIS A 78 -2.09 44.08 -5.80
C HIS A 78 -2.97 43.91 -7.06
N LYS A 79 -2.56 43.08 -8.02
CA LYS A 79 -3.27 42.90 -9.30
C LYS A 79 -4.23 41.68 -9.32
N SER A 80 -4.66 41.21 -8.15
CA SER A 80 -5.67 40.16 -8.01
C SER A 80 -7.08 40.67 -8.27
#